data_AF-A0A8J6CJ36-F1
#
_entry.id   AF-A0A8J6CJ36-F1
#
_cell.length_a   1.000
_cell.length_b   1.000
_cell.length_c   1.000
_cell.angle_alpha   90.00
_cell.angle_beta   90.00
_cell.angle_gamma   90.00
#
_symmetry.space_group_name_H-M   'P 1'
#
loop_
_entity.id
_entity.type
_entity.pdbx_description
1 polymer ?
#
loop_
_entity_poly.entity_id
_entity_poly.type
_entity_poly.pdbx_seq_one_letter_code
_entity_poly.pdbx_strand_id
1 'polypeptide(L)'
;MVEELLDVSLMLLDVCTTAKDALLQTKECTQELQSILRRRRGAERLANEFRKYLTSRKAMKKAICKALKNLKHIQNKLSTPGENGAVISVLRDAEAVTISVLESVLSFISGPEAESKSSRWSLVSKLMHQKKVMCEEEQKANEILSAEAAVRSCIKSENMKHVENVQKELQSSELSIQDLEEGLETLSRRMIKTRVTVLNIISC
;
A
#
# COMPACT_ATOMS: atom_id res chain seq x y z
N MET A 1 -10.76 -1.31 -28.02
CA MET A 1 -9.88 -2.36 -27.43
C MET A 1 -8.55 -1.79 -26.96
N VAL A 2 -7.75 -1.13 -27.82
CA VAL A 2 -6.50 -0.47 -27.37
C VAL A 2 -6.79 0.75 -26.49
N GLU A 3 -7.83 1.54 -26.79
CA GLU A 3 -8.27 2.65 -25.93
C GLU A 3 -8.59 2.19 -24.50
N GLU A 4 -9.26 1.05 -24.35
CA GLU A 4 -9.60 0.49 -23.04
C GLU A 4 -8.35 0.07 -22.25
N LEU A 5 -7.35 -0.51 -22.92
CA LEU A 5 -6.04 -0.82 -22.34
C LEU A 5 -5.33 0.47 -21.88
N LEU A 6 -5.39 1.52 -22.70
CA LEU A 6 -4.85 2.82 -22.34
C LEU A 6 -5.60 3.39 -21.13
N ASP A 7 -6.91 3.31 -21.07
CA ASP A 7 -7.68 3.75 -19.90
C ASP A 7 -7.31 2.97 -18.64
N VAL A 8 -7.17 1.64 -18.73
CA VAL A 8 -6.73 0.81 -17.60
C VAL A 8 -5.33 1.22 -17.14
N SER A 9 -4.38 1.41 -18.06
CA SER A 9 -3.02 1.85 -17.72
C SER A 9 -3.01 3.20 -16.99
N LEU A 10 -3.91 4.12 -17.33
CA LEU A 10 -4.05 5.41 -16.65
C LEU A 10 -4.59 5.22 -15.22
N MET A 11 -5.62 4.40 -15.05
CA MET A 11 -6.16 4.09 -13.73
C MET A 11 -5.12 3.41 -12.82
N LEU A 12 -4.25 2.56 -13.38
CA LEU A 12 -3.15 1.94 -12.63
C LEU A 12 -2.08 2.97 -12.23
N LEU A 13 -1.78 3.96 -13.07
CA LEU A 13 -0.89 5.08 -12.73
C LEU A 13 -1.46 5.94 -11.59
N ASP A 14 -2.77 6.17 -11.57
CA ASP A 14 -3.44 6.89 -10.48
C ASP A 14 -3.32 6.13 -9.14
N VAL A 15 -3.41 4.79 -9.19
CA VAL A 15 -3.19 3.93 -8.03
C VAL A 15 -1.74 4.04 -7.54
N CYS A 16 -0.75 3.95 -8.43
CA CYS A 16 0.66 4.13 -8.08
C CYS A 16 0.92 5.50 -7.43
N THR A 17 0.34 6.56 -8.00
CA THR A 17 0.48 7.93 -7.48
C THR A 17 -0.11 8.04 -6.07
N THR A 18 -1.34 7.56 -5.88
CA THR A 18 -1.99 7.54 -4.56
C THR A 18 -1.18 6.78 -3.52
N ALA A 19 -0.63 5.62 -3.90
CA ALA A 19 0.20 4.80 -3.02
C ALA A 19 1.49 5.52 -2.62
N LYS A 20 2.19 6.11 -3.60
CA LYS A 20 3.43 6.86 -3.39
C LYS A 20 3.22 8.07 -2.50
N ASP A 21 2.19 8.86 -2.74
CA ASP A 21 1.88 10.05 -1.93
C ASP A 21 1.57 9.67 -0.48
N ALA A 22 0.86 8.56 -0.27
CA ALA A 22 0.54 8.08 1.07
C ALA A 22 1.78 7.56 1.82
N LEU A 23 2.71 6.91 1.11
CA LEU A 23 4.01 6.50 1.64
C LEU A 23 4.88 7.72 1.99
N LEU A 24 4.96 8.71 1.11
CA LEU A 24 5.69 9.96 1.31
C LEU A 24 5.23 10.68 2.59
N GLN A 25 3.93 10.88 2.77
CA GLN A 25 3.38 11.51 3.98
C GLN A 25 3.74 10.73 5.26
N THR A 26 3.82 9.41 5.17
CA THR A 26 4.18 8.58 6.32
C THR A 26 5.65 8.68 6.63
N LYS A 27 6.50 8.65 5.61
CA LYS A 27 7.95 8.82 5.72
C LYS A 27 8.32 10.14 6.38
N GLU A 28 7.70 11.24 5.93
CA GLU A 28 7.88 12.56 6.54
C GLU A 28 7.53 12.54 8.03
N CYS A 29 6.40 11.92 8.38
CA CYS A 29 5.97 11.80 9.77
C CYS A 29 6.89 10.89 10.60
N THR A 30 7.42 9.81 10.01
CA THR A 30 8.43 8.94 10.62
C THR A 30 9.72 9.72 10.92
N GLN A 31 10.21 10.51 9.95
CA GLN A 31 11.41 11.33 10.09
C GLN A 31 11.25 12.42 11.15
N GLU A 32 10.10 13.10 11.16
CA GLU A 32 9.78 14.10 12.19
C GLU A 32 9.79 13.46 13.58
N LEU A 33 9.12 12.31 13.72
CA LEU A 33 9.06 11.58 14.99
C LEU A 33 10.46 11.13 15.44
N GLN A 34 11.27 10.55 14.56
CA GLN A 34 12.66 10.21 14.87
C GLN A 34 13.47 11.43 15.31
N SER A 35 13.34 12.57 14.62
CA SER A 35 14.05 13.79 15.00
C SER A 35 13.64 14.26 16.40
N ILE A 36 12.37 14.09 16.78
CA ILE A 36 11.88 14.46 18.10
C ILE A 36 12.41 13.51 19.18
N LEU A 37 12.44 12.21 18.91
CA LEU A 37 13.00 11.20 19.82
C LEU A 37 14.48 11.47 20.12
N ARG A 38 15.29 11.79 19.09
CA ARG A 38 16.72 12.13 19.25
C ARG A 38 16.95 13.36 20.13
N ARG A 39 16.01 14.31 20.17
CA ARG A 39 16.11 15.57 20.94
C ARG A 39 15.65 15.44 22.40
N ARG A 40 15.30 14.24 22.89
CA ARG A 40 14.85 13.93 24.28
C ARG A 40 13.89 14.99 24.86
N ARG A 41 12.68 15.10 24.30
CA ARG A 41 11.60 15.97 24.83
C ARG A 41 10.80 15.28 25.96
N GLY A 42 10.16 16.08 26.82
CA GLY A 42 9.29 15.60 27.90
C GLY A 42 8.15 14.69 27.42
N ALA A 43 7.67 13.82 28.32
CA ALA A 43 6.79 12.70 28.02
C ALA A 43 5.46 13.10 27.33
N GLU A 44 4.80 14.15 27.79
CA GLU A 44 3.51 14.60 27.25
C GLU A 44 3.62 15.08 25.79
N ARG A 45 4.67 15.86 25.49
CA ARG A 45 4.96 16.32 24.14
C ARG A 45 5.22 15.13 23.22
N LEU A 46 5.92 14.12 23.69
CA LEU A 46 6.22 12.91 22.90
C LEU A 46 4.96 12.07 22.63
N ALA A 47 4.06 11.93 23.62
CA ALA A 47 2.78 11.23 23.41
C ALA A 47 1.92 11.90 22.32
N ASN A 48 1.93 13.24 22.23
CA ASN A 48 1.25 13.96 21.16
C ASN A 48 1.85 13.61 19.77
N GLU A 49 3.16 13.52 19.65
CA GLU A 49 3.83 13.19 18.38
C GLU A 49 3.59 11.73 17.95
N PHE A 50 3.59 10.79 18.90
CA PHE A 50 3.18 9.41 18.63
C PHE A 50 1.73 9.34 18.11
N ARG A 51 0.82 10.14 18.67
CA ARG A 51 -0.58 10.22 18.18
C ARG A 51 -0.66 10.81 16.77
N LYS A 52 0.16 11.81 16.42
CA LYS A 52 0.25 12.33 15.04
C LYS A 52 0.72 11.26 14.07
N TYR A 53 1.78 10.53 14.40
CA TYR A 53 2.27 9.40 13.59
C TYR A 53 1.18 8.36 13.33
N LEU A 54 0.46 7.93 14.37
CA LEU A 54 -0.63 6.97 14.20
C LEU A 54 -1.79 7.52 13.36
N THR A 55 -2.05 8.82 13.44
CA THR A 55 -3.06 9.49 12.61
C THR A 55 -2.63 9.51 11.14
N SER A 56 -1.36 9.83 10.85
CA SER A 56 -0.77 9.75 9.50
C SER A 56 -0.88 8.32 8.93
N ARG A 57 -0.44 7.31 9.72
CA ARG A 57 -0.59 5.89 9.36
C ARG A 57 -2.03 5.50 9.04
N LYS A 58 -3.01 5.98 9.83
CA LYS A 58 -4.43 5.73 9.59
C LYS A 58 -4.93 6.38 8.30
N ALA A 59 -4.52 7.61 8.02
CA ALA A 59 -4.87 8.33 6.79
C ALA A 59 -4.35 7.61 5.54
N MET A 60 -3.09 7.19 5.55
CA MET A 60 -2.52 6.37 4.49
C MET A 60 -3.27 5.05 4.31
N LYS A 61 -3.55 4.30 5.39
CA LYS A 61 -4.33 3.04 5.28
C LYS A 61 -5.66 3.28 4.58
N LYS A 62 -6.35 4.39 4.90
CA LYS A 62 -7.59 4.77 4.23
C LYS A 62 -7.39 5.05 2.73
N ALA A 63 -6.31 5.76 2.36
CA ALA A 63 -5.96 6.02 0.96
C ALA A 63 -5.65 4.71 0.21
N ILE A 64 -4.89 3.81 0.82
CA ILE A 64 -4.57 2.48 0.28
C ILE A 64 -5.82 1.62 0.12
N CYS A 65 -6.71 1.59 1.10
CA CYS A 65 -7.99 0.88 0.98
C CYS A 65 -8.84 1.42 -0.18
N LYS A 66 -8.77 2.74 -0.46
CA LYS A 66 -9.43 3.33 -1.64
C LYS A 66 -8.76 2.86 -2.94
N ALA A 67 -7.42 2.85 -2.99
CA ALA A 67 -6.67 2.35 -4.13
C ALA A 67 -6.93 0.86 -4.42
N LEU A 68 -7.00 0.01 -3.39
CA LEU A 68 -7.36 -1.40 -3.52
C LEU A 68 -8.80 -1.59 -4.07
N LYS A 69 -9.75 -0.74 -3.67
CA LYS A 69 -11.10 -0.76 -4.26
C LYS A 69 -11.10 -0.38 -5.73
N ASN A 70 -10.27 0.59 -6.12
CA ASN A 70 -10.09 0.97 -7.52
C ASN A 70 -9.48 -0.18 -8.33
N LEU A 71 -8.48 -0.89 -7.79
CA LEU A 71 -7.89 -2.07 -8.44
C LEU A 71 -8.93 -3.17 -8.69
N LYS A 72 -9.79 -3.49 -7.72
CA LYS A 72 -10.88 -4.45 -7.91
C LYS A 72 -11.84 -4.04 -9.03
N HIS A 73 -12.13 -2.75 -9.14
CA HIS A 73 -12.97 -2.24 -10.22
C HIS A 73 -12.26 -2.37 -11.59
N ILE A 74 -10.95 -2.12 -11.65
CA ILE A 74 -10.14 -2.33 -12.87
C ILE A 74 -10.13 -3.82 -13.26
N GLN A 75 -9.91 -4.72 -12.30
CA GLN A 75 -9.91 -6.17 -12.52
C GLN A 75 -11.24 -6.65 -13.12
N ASN A 76 -12.37 -6.14 -12.62
CA ASN A 76 -13.69 -6.48 -13.15
C ASN A 76 -13.90 -6.03 -14.60
N LYS A 77 -13.28 -4.90 -15.02
CA LYS A 77 -13.31 -4.47 -16.43
C LYS A 77 -12.51 -5.40 -17.34
N LEU A 78 -11.37 -5.91 -16.86
CA LEU A 78 -10.49 -6.80 -17.62
C LEU A 78 -11.09 -8.19 -17.90
N SER A 79 -12.04 -8.65 -17.08
CA SER A 79 -12.59 -10.02 -17.15
C SER A 79 -13.54 -10.27 -18.34
N THR A 80 -13.70 -9.32 -19.26
CA THR A 80 -14.60 -9.46 -20.42
C THR A 80 -13.91 -10.32 -21.51
N PRO A 81 -14.39 -11.54 -21.80
CA PRO A 81 -13.74 -12.41 -22.77
C PRO A 81 -13.94 -11.87 -24.20
N GLY A 82 -12.84 -11.73 -24.95
CA GLY A 82 -12.86 -11.37 -26.36
C GLY A 82 -11.69 -12.03 -27.09
N GLU A 83 -11.88 -12.41 -28.35
CA GLU A 83 -10.79 -12.85 -29.21
C GLU A 83 -9.91 -11.64 -29.55
N ASN A 84 -8.77 -11.55 -28.88
CA ASN A 84 -7.84 -10.44 -29.03
C ASN A 84 -6.61 -10.90 -29.84
N GLY A 85 -6.03 -9.99 -30.63
CA GLY A 85 -4.74 -10.26 -31.29
C GLY A 85 -3.62 -10.51 -30.26
N ALA A 86 -2.59 -11.27 -30.66
CA ALA A 86 -1.51 -11.74 -29.78
C ALA A 86 -0.78 -10.63 -28.99
N VAL A 87 -0.65 -9.44 -29.57
CA VAL A 87 -0.04 -8.28 -28.88
C VAL A 87 -0.94 -7.79 -27.73
N ILE A 88 -2.25 -7.79 -27.95
CA ILE A 88 -3.22 -7.28 -26.99
C ILE A 88 -3.38 -8.27 -25.83
N SER A 89 -3.32 -9.58 -26.08
CA SER A 89 -3.31 -10.57 -25.00
C SER A 89 -2.09 -10.41 -24.08
N VAL A 90 -0.89 -10.23 -24.64
CA VAL A 90 0.34 -9.99 -23.84
C VAL A 90 0.22 -8.72 -23.00
N LEU A 91 -0.36 -7.65 -23.54
CA LEU A 91 -0.57 -6.41 -22.80
C LEU A 91 -1.58 -6.58 -21.65
N ARG A 92 -2.64 -7.38 -21.85
CA ARG A 92 -3.60 -7.73 -20.79
C ARG A 92 -2.96 -8.58 -19.70
N ASP A 93 -2.12 -9.54 -20.07
CA ASP A 93 -1.37 -10.34 -19.10
C ASP A 93 -0.45 -9.44 -18.25
N ALA A 94 0.25 -8.50 -18.90
CA ALA A 94 1.09 -7.52 -18.20
C ALA A 94 0.29 -6.62 -17.24
N GLU A 95 -0.93 -6.19 -17.62
CA GLU A 95 -1.84 -5.46 -16.74
C GLU A 95 -2.27 -6.32 -15.54
N ALA A 96 -2.66 -7.57 -15.76
CA ALA A 96 -3.09 -8.49 -14.69
C ALA A 96 -1.96 -8.76 -13.68
N VAL A 97 -0.73 -8.95 -14.16
CA VAL A 97 0.46 -9.06 -13.31
C VAL A 97 0.68 -7.75 -12.54
N THR A 98 0.56 -6.61 -13.20
CA THR A 98 0.72 -5.29 -12.54
C THR A 98 -0.32 -5.07 -11.44
N ILE A 99 -1.58 -5.43 -11.68
CA ILE A 99 -2.64 -5.37 -10.68
C ILE A 99 -2.28 -6.25 -9.47
N SER A 100 -1.89 -7.49 -9.71
CA SER A 100 -1.53 -8.44 -8.65
C SER A 100 -0.35 -7.95 -7.79
N VAL A 101 0.67 -7.37 -8.43
CA VAL A 101 1.81 -6.76 -7.74
C VAL A 101 1.37 -5.57 -6.90
N LEU A 102 0.56 -4.67 -7.46
CA LEU A 102 0.05 -3.50 -6.73
C LEU A 102 -0.83 -3.92 -5.55
N GLU A 103 -1.71 -4.91 -5.72
CA GLU A 103 -2.53 -5.44 -4.62
C GLU A 103 -1.66 -6.00 -3.47
N SER A 104 -0.62 -6.74 -3.81
CA SER A 104 0.34 -7.29 -2.84
C SER A 104 1.08 -6.19 -2.09
N VAL A 105 1.66 -5.22 -2.82
CA VAL A 105 2.40 -4.08 -2.24
C VAL A 105 1.49 -3.24 -1.34
N LEU A 106 0.27 -2.91 -1.81
CA LEU A 106 -0.69 -2.13 -1.04
C LEU A 106 -1.12 -2.86 0.24
N SER A 107 -1.39 -4.17 0.14
CA SER A 107 -1.75 -5.00 1.30
C SER A 107 -0.61 -5.12 2.31
N PHE A 108 0.63 -5.22 1.82
CA PHE A 108 1.83 -5.19 2.67
C PHE A 108 1.90 -3.90 3.49
N ILE A 109 1.71 -2.74 2.85
CA ILE A 109 1.82 -1.43 3.52
C ILE A 109 0.69 -1.19 4.53
N SER A 110 -0.56 -1.56 4.17
CA SER A 110 -1.71 -1.39 5.06
C SER A 110 -1.68 -2.37 6.23
N GLY A 111 -1.01 -3.51 6.03
CA GLY A 111 -1.08 -4.68 6.86
C GLY A 111 -2.43 -5.39 6.75
N PRO A 112 -2.58 -6.51 7.48
CA PRO A 112 -3.86 -7.18 7.59
C PRO A 112 -4.87 -6.18 8.16
N GLU A 113 -6.01 -6.01 7.49
CA GLU A 113 -7.16 -5.39 8.11
C GLU A 113 -7.44 -6.21 9.37
N ALA A 114 -7.15 -5.66 10.55
CA ALA A 114 -7.83 -6.09 11.76
C ALA A 114 -9.30 -5.79 11.48
N GLU A 115 -10.06 -6.82 11.07
CA GLU A 115 -11.43 -6.75 10.56
C GLU A 115 -12.14 -5.56 11.21
N SER A 116 -12.22 -4.44 10.49
CA SER A 116 -12.92 -3.29 11.00
C SER A 116 -14.36 -3.74 11.12
N LYS A 117 -14.84 -3.87 12.37
CA LYS A 117 -16.20 -4.25 12.69
C LYS A 117 -17.17 -3.51 11.74
N SER A 118 -17.96 -4.31 11.02
CA SER A 118 -19.11 -3.94 10.20
C SER A 118 -18.84 -3.39 8.78
N SER A 119 -19.06 -4.26 7.79
CA SER A 119 -20.33 -4.16 7.08
C SER A 119 -21.02 -5.53 7.18
N ARG A 120 -22.32 -5.55 7.44
CA ARG A 120 -23.17 -6.76 7.52
C ARG A 120 -23.15 -7.63 6.24
N TRP A 121 -22.36 -7.27 5.25
CA TRP A 121 -22.27 -7.94 3.94
C TRP A 121 -21.06 -8.90 3.83
N SER A 122 -20.01 -8.77 4.65
CA SER A 122 -18.84 -9.67 4.57
C SER A 122 -19.12 -11.10 5.05
N LEU A 123 -20.26 -11.32 5.71
CA LEU A 123 -20.71 -12.65 6.14
C LEU A 123 -21.42 -13.43 5.03
N VAL A 124 -21.91 -12.76 3.98
CA VAL A 124 -22.62 -13.43 2.88
C VAL A 124 -21.64 -13.93 1.80
N SER A 125 -20.46 -13.31 1.66
CA SER A 125 -19.44 -13.72 0.69
C SER A 125 -18.54 -14.87 1.17
N LYS A 126 -18.52 -15.19 2.47
CA LYS A 126 -17.69 -16.28 3.03
C LYS A 126 -18.31 -17.69 2.85
N LEU A 127 -19.50 -17.81 2.26
CA LEU A 127 -20.18 -19.10 2.07
C LEU A 127 -19.84 -19.81 0.75
N MET A 128 -19.22 -19.13 -0.23
CA MET A 128 -19.07 -19.71 -1.59
C MET A 128 -17.63 -20.04 -2.02
N HIS A 129 -16.60 -19.71 -1.24
CA HIS A 129 -15.21 -20.09 -1.54
C HIS A 129 -14.47 -20.64 -0.31
N GLN A 130 -14.96 -21.77 0.22
CA GLN A 130 -14.22 -22.56 1.19
C GLN A 130 -13.22 -23.49 0.47
N LYS A 131 -12.04 -22.95 0.17
CA LYS A 131 -10.78 -23.72 0.16
C LYS A 131 -9.58 -22.81 0.33
N LYS A 132 -9.49 -22.12 1.47
CA LYS A 132 -8.21 -21.54 1.91
C LYS A 132 -7.74 -22.35 3.11
N VAL A 133 -6.76 -23.21 2.85
CA VAL A 133 -5.95 -23.87 3.86
C VAL A 133 -5.46 -22.79 4.81
N MET A 134 -5.83 -22.89 6.09
CA MET A 134 -5.23 -22.09 7.14
C MET A 134 -3.79 -22.58 7.31
N CYS A 135 -2.86 -21.93 6.63
CA CYS A 135 -1.49 -21.90 7.14
C CYS A 135 -1.46 -20.83 8.23
N GLU A 136 -1.31 -21.28 9.47
CA GLU A 136 -0.73 -20.50 10.56
C GLU A 136 0.73 -20.19 10.18
N GLU A 137 0.94 -19.36 9.17
CA GLU A 137 2.20 -18.63 9.09
C GLU A 137 2.05 -17.48 10.06
N GLU A 138 2.77 -17.58 11.17
CA GLU A 138 3.06 -16.49 12.09
C GLU A 138 3.61 -15.34 11.24
N GLN A 139 2.72 -14.48 10.74
CA GLN A 139 3.07 -13.48 9.75
C GLN A 139 3.90 -12.43 10.47
N LYS A 140 5.23 -12.61 10.41
CA LYS A 140 6.21 -11.65 10.93
C LYS A 140 5.77 -10.28 10.47
N ALA A 141 5.38 -9.43 11.42
CA ALA A 141 4.95 -8.08 11.10
C ALA A 141 6.06 -7.41 10.29
N ASN A 142 5.71 -6.87 9.12
CA ASN A 142 6.70 -6.10 8.36
C ASN A 142 7.15 -4.88 9.16
N GLU A 143 8.26 -4.29 8.72
CA GLU A 143 8.95 -3.18 9.40
C GLU A 143 8.00 -2.01 9.68
N ILE A 144 7.09 -1.72 8.74
CA ILE A 144 6.10 -0.65 8.86
C ILE A 144 5.06 -0.96 9.94
N LEU A 145 4.56 -2.19 10.00
CA LEU A 145 3.60 -2.63 11.01
C LEU A 145 4.25 -2.78 12.39
N SER A 146 5.50 -3.21 12.43
CA SER A 146 6.30 -3.32 13.65
C SER A 146 6.51 -1.94 14.29
N ALA A 147 6.90 -0.94 13.49
CA ALA A 147 6.98 0.45 13.94
C ALA A 147 5.64 0.98 14.48
N GLU A 148 4.54 0.69 13.78
CA GLU A 148 3.20 1.06 14.25
C GLU A 148 2.82 0.39 15.59
N ALA A 149 3.16 -0.89 15.76
CA ALA A 149 2.95 -1.61 17.01
C ALA A 149 3.79 -1.05 18.16
N ALA A 150 5.07 -0.77 17.91
CA ALA A 150 5.99 -0.19 18.89
C ALA A 150 5.48 1.18 19.37
N VAL A 151 5.06 2.06 18.45
CA VAL A 151 4.48 3.37 18.81
C VAL A 151 3.21 3.24 19.64
N ARG A 152 2.28 2.33 19.26
CA ARG A 152 1.06 2.07 20.07
C ARG A 152 1.39 1.57 21.48
N SER A 153 2.39 0.69 21.61
CA SER A 153 2.82 0.15 22.90
C SER A 153 3.38 1.23 23.82
N CYS A 154 4.18 2.16 23.27
CA CYS A 154 4.72 3.29 24.04
C CYS A 154 3.63 4.25 24.53
N ILE A 155 2.58 4.49 23.74
CA ILE A 155 1.44 5.29 24.21
C ILE A 155 0.72 4.58 25.36
N LYS A 156 0.48 3.26 25.27
CA LYS A 156 -0.31 2.52 26.27
C LYS A 156 0.40 2.36 27.61
N SER A 157 1.71 2.16 27.59
CA SER A 157 2.49 1.82 28.78
C SER A 157 2.99 3.04 29.57
N GLU A 158 2.82 4.26 29.03
CA GLU A 158 3.45 5.51 29.50
C GLU A 158 4.97 5.40 29.78
N ASN A 159 5.59 4.30 29.33
CA ASN A 159 6.94 3.91 29.69
C ASN A 159 7.90 4.32 28.58
N MET A 160 8.60 5.43 28.84
CA MET A 160 9.64 5.96 27.95
C MET A 160 10.91 5.08 27.90
N LYS A 161 10.97 3.99 28.68
CA LYS A 161 12.06 3.01 28.65
C LYS A 161 12.17 2.23 27.33
N HIS A 162 11.13 2.25 26.48
CA HIS A 162 11.12 1.57 25.18
C HIS A 162 11.39 2.49 23.98
N VAL A 163 11.80 3.73 24.21
CA VAL A 163 12.05 4.71 23.15
C VAL A 163 13.14 4.25 22.16
N GLU A 164 14.19 3.59 22.64
CA GLU A 164 15.25 3.06 21.76
C GLU A 164 14.73 2.00 20.79
N ASN A 165 13.83 1.13 21.27
CA ASN A 165 13.18 0.13 20.43
C ASN A 165 12.29 0.79 19.37
N VAL A 166 11.49 1.79 19.75
CA VAL A 166 10.67 2.56 18.79
C VAL A 166 11.54 3.23 17.74
N GLN A 167 12.68 3.81 18.12
CA GLN A 167 13.57 4.47 17.18
C GLN A 167 14.16 3.48 16.16
N LYS A 168 14.54 2.28 16.59
CA LYS A 168 15.03 1.22 15.70
C LYS A 168 13.95 0.78 14.70
N GLU A 169 12.73 0.54 15.18
CA GLU A 169 11.62 0.13 14.32
C GLU A 169 11.22 1.24 13.34
N LEU A 170 11.22 2.51 13.77
CA LEU A 170 10.98 3.66 12.88
C LEU A 170 12.07 3.81 11.80
N GLN A 171 13.31 3.47 12.11
CA GLN A 171 14.38 3.51 11.11
C GLN A 171 14.23 2.38 10.09
N SER A 172 13.89 1.18 10.56
CA SER A 172 13.63 0.05 9.68
C SER A 172 12.44 0.30 8.76
N SER A 173 11.37 0.92 9.28
CA SER A 173 10.20 1.26 8.48
C SER A 173 10.47 2.39 7.49
N GLU A 174 11.31 3.37 7.83
CA GLU A 174 11.72 4.43 6.90
C GLU A 174 12.45 3.87 5.68
N LEU A 175 13.39 2.94 5.88
CA LEU A 175 14.10 2.27 4.79
C LEU A 175 13.14 1.45 3.92
N SER A 176 12.25 0.67 4.55
CA SER A 176 11.22 -0.09 3.83
C SER A 176 10.29 0.82 3.02
N ILE A 177 9.90 1.98 3.57
CA ILE A 177 9.08 2.96 2.85
C ILE A 177 9.84 3.56 1.67
N GLN A 178 11.14 3.87 1.83
CA GLN A 178 12.00 4.36 0.75
C GLN A 178 12.04 3.37 -0.42
N ASP A 179 12.31 2.09 -0.13
CA ASP A 179 12.40 1.04 -1.17
C ASP A 179 11.08 0.89 -1.94
N LEU A 180 9.95 0.95 -1.23
CA LEU A 180 8.63 0.87 -1.83
C LEU A 180 8.29 2.11 -2.69
N GLU A 181 8.67 3.30 -2.22
CA GLU A 181 8.50 4.56 -2.95
C GLU A 181 9.27 4.52 -4.28
N GLU A 182 10.54 4.13 -4.25
CA GLU A 182 11.39 3.99 -5.44
C GLU A 182 10.89 2.92 -6.41
N GLY A 183 10.42 1.80 -5.86
CA GLY A 183 9.81 0.71 -6.63
C GLY A 183 8.56 1.16 -7.38
N LEU A 184 7.64 1.85 -6.70
CA LEU A 184 6.41 2.39 -7.30
C LEU A 184 6.72 3.47 -8.35
N GLU A 185 7.70 4.33 -8.09
CA GLU A 185 8.12 5.35 -9.04
C GLU A 185 8.72 4.72 -10.31
N THR A 186 9.53 3.68 -10.14
CA THR A 186 10.12 2.93 -11.25
C THR A 186 9.06 2.20 -12.06
N LEU A 187 8.08 1.57 -11.41
CA LEU A 187 6.93 0.96 -12.07
C LEU A 187 6.14 2.00 -12.87
N SER A 188 5.82 3.15 -12.27
CA SER A 188 5.07 4.24 -12.91
C SER A 188 5.79 4.75 -14.16
N ARG A 189 7.11 4.98 -14.08
CA ARG A 189 7.93 5.37 -15.25
C ARG A 189 7.88 4.33 -16.37
N ARG A 190 7.94 3.03 -16.04
CA ARG A 190 7.87 1.95 -17.04
C ARG A 190 6.49 1.91 -17.70
N MET A 191 5.43 2.03 -16.92
CA MET A 191 4.05 2.08 -17.43
C MET A 191 3.82 3.26 -18.39
N ILE A 192 4.31 4.46 -18.03
CA ILE A 192 4.24 5.64 -18.91
C ILE A 192 4.97 5.38 -20.24
N LYS A 193 6.18 4.80 -20.18
CA LYS A 193 6.93 4.44 -21.40
C LYS A 193 6.15 3.44 -22.27
N THR A 194 5.59 2.39 -21.66
CA THR A 194 4.77 1.41 -22.38
C THR A 194 3.56 2.07 -23.04
N ARG A 195 2.85 2.96 -22.32
CA ARG A 195 1.71 3.71 -22.86
C ARG A 195 2.11 4.54 -24.09
N VAL A 196 3.21 5.29 -24.00
CA VAL A 196 3.72 6.11 -25.11
C VAL A 196 4.09 5.22 -26.31
N THR A 197 4.76 4.09 -26.09
CA THR A 197 5.09 3.15 -27.16
C THR A 197 3.83 2.61 -27.84
N VAL A 198 2.82 2.20 -27.08
CA VAL A 198 1.54 1.70 -27.63
C VAL A 198 0.84 2.81 -28.44
N LEU A 199 0.77 4.03 -27.91
CA LEU A 199 0.19 5.20 -28.60
C LEU A 199 0.91 5.49 -29.93
N ASN A 200 2.23 5.43 -29.94
CA ASN A 200 3.02 5.65 -31.15
C ASN A 200 2.77 4.56 -32.20
N ILE A 201 2.62 3.29 -31.79
CA ILE A 201 2.35 2.17 -32.70
C ILE A 201 0.96 2.32 -33.35
N ILE A 202 -0.06 2.75 -32.60
CA ILE A 202 -1.43 2.89 -33.14
C ILE A 202 -1.66 4.19 -33.92
N SER A 203 -0.79 5.19 -33.75
CA SER A 203 -0.89 6.48 -34.45
C SER A 203 -0.11 6.50 -35.77
N CYS A 204 0.62 5.42 -36.08
CA CYS A 204 1.28 5.17 -37.37
C CYS A 204 0.34 4.43 -38.32
#